data_AF-A0A6P1Q6F3-F1
#
_entry.id   AF-A0A6P1Q6F3-F1
#
_cell.length_a   1.000
_cell.length_b   1.000
_cell.length_c   1.000
_cell.angle_alpha   90.00
_cell.angle_beta   90.00
_cell.angle_gamma   90.00
#
_symmetry.space_group_name_H-M   'P 1'
#
loop_
_entity.id
_entity.type
_entity.pdbx_description
1 polymer ?
#
loop_
_entity_poly.entity_id
_entity_poly.type
_entity_poly.pdbx_seq_one_letter_code
_entity_poly.pdbx_strand_id
1 'polypeptide(L)'
;MRPTFSAAWSAALRIYHPSNSAAKVAETIGGYVKVNINNPDAKKRWTNTCAVRMSYILNYSGMRIPALRGQTVTGGDKRQYFFRVNDLIQFLKYKWGAPEIVSYPPADAGKLSGRQGVILFQVTGWSDANGHATLFNGVRCYDRCYFNEPEARYHTERANFWSLQ
;
A
#
# COMPACT_ATOMS: atom_id res chain seq x y z
N MET A 1 -16.38 6.59 5.82
CA MET A 1 -15.47 7.58 6.46
C MET A 1 -14.04 7.20 6.16
N ARG A 2 -13.19 8.14 5.74
CA ARG A 2 -11.75 7.92 5.51
C ARG A 2 -10.99 8.11 6.84
N PRO A 3 -9.88 7.40 7.10
CA PRO A 3 -9.03 7.68 8.25
C PRO A 3 -8.39 9.06 8.11
N THR A 4 -7.99 9.67 9.23
CA THR A 4 -7.14 10.86 9.20
C THR A 4 -5.75 10.50 8.67
N PHE A 5 -5.11 11.42 7.95
CA PHE A 5 -3.76 11.24 7.44
C PHE A 5 -2.76 10.99 8.57
N SER A 6 -2.84 11.75 9.68
CA SER A 6 -1.92 11.59 10.82
C SER A 6 -1.97 10.20 11.45
N ALA A 7 -3.18 9.64 11.66
CA ALA A 7 -3.33 8.27 12.15
C ALA A 7 -2.79 7.23 11.16
N ALA A 8 -3.06 7.42 9.86
CA ALA A 8 -2.56 6.53 8.81
C ALA A 8 -1.02 6.57 8.74
N TRP A 9 -0.42 7.77 8.76
CA TRP A 9 1.02 7.96 8.73
C TRP A 9 1.72 7.37 9.96
N SER A 10 1.16 7.60 11.16
CA SER A 10 1.65 6.97 12.40
C SER A 10 1.60 5.44 12.35
N ALA A 11 0.58 4.85 11.73
CA ALA A 11 0.54 3.40 11.51
C ALA A 11 1.58 2.93 10.48
N ALA A 12 1.80 3.71 9.42
CA ALA A 12 2.75 3.40 8.36
C ALA A 12 4.20 3.31 8.88
N LEU A 13 4.59 4.23 9.77
CA LEU A 13 5.92 4.23 10.40
C LEU A 13 6.14 3.01 11.32
N ARG A 14 5.09 2.40 11.86
CA ARG A 14 5.21 1.21 12.72
C ARG A 14 5.39 -0.08 11.93
N ILE A 15 4.86 -0.14 10.71
CA ILE A 15 4.81 -1.37 9.90
C ILE A 15 5.94 -1.47 8.86
N TYR A 16 6.69 -0.38 8.64
CA TYR A 16 7.73 -0.31 7.63
C TYR A 16 9.13 -0.26 8.25
N HIS A 17 10.06 -0.98 7.63
CA HIS A 17 11.48 -0.88 7.89
C HIS A 17 12.22 -0.88 6.55
N PRO A 18 13.10 0.10 6.27
CA PRO A 18 13.70 0.26 4.94
C PRO A 18 14.57 -0.94 4.54
N SER A 19 15.34 -1.50 5.47
CA SER A 19 16.28 -2.60 5.16
C SER A 19 15.64 -3.99 5.19
N ASN A 20 14.46 -4.17 5.79
CA ASN A 20 13.87 -5.49 5.96
C ASN A 20 12.34 -5.42 6.12
N SER A 21 11.68 -4.81 5.13
CA SER A 21 10.24 -4.52 5.17
C SER A 21 9.38 -5.77 5.36
N ALA A 22 9.67 -6.86 4.64
CA ALA A 22 8.88 -8.10 4.74
C ALA A 22 8.99 -8.74 6.14
N ALA A 23 10.19 -8.84 6.72
CA ALA A 23 10.36 -9.37 8.06
C ALA A 23 9.65 -8.49 9.10
N LYS A 24 9.78 -7.15 8.98
CA LYS A 24 9.08 -6.21 9.87
C LYS A 24 7.56 -6.41 9.83
N VAL A 25 6.98 -6.61 8.65
CA VAL A 25 5.56 -6.90 8.46
C VAL A 25 5.17 -8.21 9.13
N ALA A 26 5.95 -9.27 8.89
CA ALA A 26 5.70 -10.60 9.44
C ALA A 26 5.73 -10.61 10.98
N GLU A 27 6.70 -9.93 11.58
CA GLU A 27 6.84 -9.80 13.04
C GLU A 27 5.71 -8.95 13.64
N THR A 28 5.38 -7.82 13.01
CA THR A 28 4.40 -6.87 13.55
C THR A 28 2.97 -7.44 13.49
N ILE A 29 2.62 -8.16 12.41
CA ILE A 29 1.24 -8.66 12.21
C ILE A 29 1.06 -10.08 12.74
N GLY A 30 2.05 -10.97 12.55
CA GLY A 30 1.93 -12.37 12.96
C GLY A 30 0.88 -13.16 12.16
N GLY A 31 0.39 -14.27 12.74
CA GLY A 31 -0.68 -15.10 12.18
C GLY A 31 -0.40 -15.62 10.77
N TYR A 32 -1.45 -15.73 9.94
CA TYR A 32 -1.30 -16.21 8.57
C TYR A 32 -0.48 -15.27 7.69
N VAL A 33 -0.40 -13.98 8.02
CA VAL A 33 0.49 -13.05 7.32
C VAL A 33 1.96 -13.47 7.49
N LYS A 34 2.39 -13.74 8.73
CA LYS A 34 3.75 -14.23 9.01
C LYS A 34 4.03 -15.56 8.30
N VAL A 35 3.08 -16.49 8.36
CA VAL A 35 3.22 -17.81 7.71
C VAL A 35 3.44 -17.69 6.20
N ASN A 36 2.70 -16.82 5.52
CA ASN A 36 2.83 -16.66 4.07
C ASN A 36 4.11 -15.90 3.66
N ILE A 37 4.52 -14.87 4.43
CA ILE A 37 5.76 -14.15 4.17
C ILE A 37 6.99 -15.04 4.42
N ASN A 38 6.95 -15.89 5.44
CA ASN A 38 8.07 -16.77 5.80
C ASN A 38 7.92 -18.18 5.20
N ASN A 39 7.06 -18.37 4.18
CA ASN A 39 6.83 -19.69 3.62
C ASN A 39 8.15 -20.29 3.09
N PRO A 40 8.53 -21.52 3.47
CA PRO A 40 9.77 -22.14 3.00
C PRO A 40 9.75 -22.40 1.48
N ASP A 41 8.58 -22.63 0.89
CA ASP A 41 8.41 -22.77 -0.55
C ASP A 41 8.41 -21.39 -1.21
N ALA A 42 9.45 -21.11 -2.01
CA ALA A 42 9.62 -19.85 -2.71
C ALA A 42 8.45 -19.51 -3.65
N LYS A 43 7.75 -20.51 -4.20
CA LYS A 43 6.59 -20.30 -5.09
C LYS A 43 5.35 -19.83 -4.32
N LYS A 44 5.28 -20.10 -3.02
CA LYS A 44 4.16 -19.71 -2.14
C LYS A 44 4.51 -18.53 -1.25
N ARG A 45 5.79 -18.15 -1.19
CA ARG A 45 6.28 -17.04 -0.38
C ARG A 45 5.81 -15.71 -0.93
N TRP A 46 5.26 -14.86 -0.06
CA TRP A 46 4.93 -13.49 -0.44
C TRP A 46 6.18 -12.63 -0.47
N THR A 47 6.51 -12.11 -1.65
CA THR A 47 7.63 -11.18 -1.85
C THR A 47 7.18 -9.72 -1.81
N ASN A 48 5.95 -9.42 -2.26
CA ASN A 48 5.39 -8.08 -2.24
C ASN A 48 4.42 -7.90 -1.06
N THR A 49 4.77 -7.03 -0.12
CA THR A 49 3.97 -6.75 1.08
C THR A 49 3.18 -5.44 1.03
N CYS A 50 3.12 -4.74 -0.12
CA CYS A 50 2.46 -3.42 -0.20
C CYS A 50 0.99 -3.47 0.24
N ALA A 51 0.23 -4.45 -0.25
CA ALA A 51 -1.19 -4.62 0.08
C ALA A 51 -1.38 -4.94 1.58
N VAL A 52 -0.48 -5.73 2.16
CA VAL A 52 -0.48 -6.10 3.57
C VAL A 52 -0.17 -4.89 4.45
N ARG A 53 0.85 -4.08 4.08
CA ARG A 53 1.21 -2.84 4.79
C ARG A 53 0.07 -1.83 4.77
N MET A 54 -0.55 -1.62 3.60
CA MET A 54 -1.71 -0.75 3.49
C MET A 54 -2.91 -1.28 4.28
N SER A 55 -3.12 -2.60 4.31
CA SER A 55 -4.16 -3.20 5.14
C SER A 55 -3.95 -2.94 6.64
N TYR A 56 -2.70 -3.05 7.12
CA TYR A 56 -2.34 -2.67 8.49
C TYR A 56 -2.64 -1.20 8.76
N ILE A 57 -2.18 -0.31 7.87
CA ILE A 57 -2.41 1.14 7.98
C ILE A 57 -3.90 1.45 8.11
N LEU A 58 -4.75 0.87 7.26
CA LEU A 58 -6.20 1.06 7.31
C LEU A 58 -6.78 0.54 8.64
N ASN A 59 -6.46 -0.70 9.00
CA ASN A 59 -6.94 -1.34 10.22
C ASN A 59 -6.63 -0.54 11.50
N TYR A 60 -5.43 0.04 11.56
CA TYR A 60 -4.92 0.78 12.72
C TYR A 60 -5.14 2.29 12.65
N SER A 61 -5.77 2.81 11.59
CA SER A 61 -6.18 4.21 11.45
C SER A 61 -7.70 4.41 11.54
N GLY A 62 -8.44 3.38 11.95
CA GLY A 62 -9.89 3.44 12.17
C GLY A 62 -10.72 2.81 11.06
N MET A 63 -10.09 2.24 10.01
CA MET A 63 -10.78 1.54 8.93
C MET A 63 -10.58 0.04 9.00
N ARG A 64 -11.49 -0.65 9.70
CA ARG A 64 -11.44 -2.13 9.78
C ARG A 64 -11.74 -2.75 8.42
N ILE A 65 -10.87 -3.66 8.00
CA ILE A 65 -11.07 -4.49 6.79
C ILE A 65 -11.92 -5.71 7.17
N PRO A 66 -12.98 -6.02 6.42
CA PRO A 66 -13.80 -7.21 6.66
C PRO A 66 -13.09 -8.48 6.19
N ALA A 67 -13.54 -9.64 6.69
CA ALA A 67 -13.06 -10.92 6.19
C ALA A 67 -13.69 -11.19 4.81
N LEU A 68 -12.86 -11.28 3.78
CA LEU A 68 -13.29 -11.51 2.40
C LEU A 68 -12.64 -12.78 1.88
N ARG A 69 -13.47 -13.78 1.60
CA ARG A 69 -13.03 -15.10 1.16
C ARG A 69 -12.12 -14.98 -0.06
N GLY A 70 -10.91 -15.53 0.05
CA GLY A 70 -9.93 -15.54 -1.02
C GLY A 70 -9.22 -14.22 -1.26
N GLN A 71 -9.57 -13.13 -0.57
CA GLN A 71 -8.92 -11.81 -0.75
C GLN A 71 -8.15 -11.36 0.48
N THR A 72 -8.59 -11.76 1.67
CA THR A 72 -7.93 -11.44 2.94
C THR A 72 -7.47 -12.68 3.68
N VAL A 73 -6.42 -12.51 4.50
CA VAL A 73 -6.01 -13.49 5.51
C VAL A 73 -6.04 -12.86 6.90
N THR A 74 -6.11 -13.71 7.92
CA THR A 74 -6.17 -13.27 9.32
C THR A 74 -4.76 -13.10 9.91
N GLY A 75 -4.46 -11.92 10.45
CA GLY A 75 -3.23 -11.66 11.22
C GLY A 75 -3.28 -12.26 12.63
N GLY A 76 -2.16 -12.21 13.36
CA GLY A 76 -2.10 -12.66 14.76
C GLY A 76 -2.94 -11.78 15.69
N ASP A 77 -3.17 -10.53 15.29
CA ASP A 77 -4.05 -9.55 15.91
C ASP A 77 -5.55 -9.77 15.62
N LYS A 78 -5.91 -10.87 14.94
CA LYS A 78 -7.27 -11.23 14.51
C LYS A 78 -7.90 -10.28 13.48
N ARG A 79 -7.11 -9.38 12.88
CA ARG A 79 -7.57 -8.47 11.81
C ARG A 79 -7.35 -9.08 10.43
N GLN A 80 -7.97 -8.47 9.42
CA GLN A 80 -7.98 -8.96 8.04
C GLN A 80 -7.05 -8.15 7.15
N TYR A 81 -6.29 -8.86 6.30
CA TYR A 81 -5.23 -8.27 5.49
C TYR A 81 -5.35 -8.70 4.04
N PHE A 82 -5.53 -7.74 3.13
CA PHE A 82 -5.38 -7.98 1.71
C PHE A 82 -3.92 -8.31 1.40
N PHE A 83 -3.72 -9.28 0.52
CA PHE A 83 -2.39 -9.71 0.08
C PHE A 83 -2.14 -9.48 -1.41
N ARG A 84 -3.15 -8.99 -2.14
CA ARG A 84 -3.04 -8.55 -3.54
C ARG A 84 -3.41 -7.09 -3.65
N VAL A 85 -2.59 -6.33 -4.40
CA VAL A 85 -2.82 -4.89 -4.56
C VAL A 85 -4.15 -4.60 -5.27
N ASN A 86 -4.53 -5.43 -6.24
CA ASN A 86 -5.78 -5.27 -7.00
C ASN A 86 -7.03 -5.36 -6.10
N ASP A 87 -7.08 -6.32 -5.18
CA ASP A 87 -8.23 -6.49 -4.27
C ASP A 87 -8.33 -5.29 -3.32
N LEU A 88 -7.19 -4.82 -2.79
CA LEU A 88 -7.14 -3.61 -1.97
C LEU A 88 -7.67 -2.39 -2.73
N ILE A 89 -7.27 -2.20 -3.99
CA ILE A 89 -7.71 -1.07 -4.82
C ILE A 89 -9.22 -1.12 -5.05
N GLN A 90 -9.76 -2.30 -5.38
CA GLN A 90 -11.19 -2.48 -5.55
C GLN A 90 -11.95 -2.15 -4.27
N PHE A 91 -11.44 -2.59 -3.12
CA PHE A 91 -12.00 -2.23 -1.82
C PHE A 91 -11.99 -0.72 -1.55
N LEU A 92 -10.88 -0.03 -1.84
CA LEU A 92 -10.78 1.43 -1.67
C LEU A 92 -11.74 2.17 -2.59
N LYS A 93 -11.86 1.77 -3.86
CA LYS A 93 -12.84 2.34 -4.80
C LYS A 93 -14.27 2.16 -4.30
N TYR A 94 -14.60 0.97 -3.82
CA TYR A 94 -15.92 0.69 -3.24
C TYR A 94 -16.20 1.55 -2.00
N LYS A 95 -15.23 1.73 -1.11
CA LYS A 95 -15.41 2.48 0.14
C LYS A 95 -15.36 4.00 -0.02
N TRP A 96 -14.54 4.50 -0.93
CA TRP A 96 -14.17 5.92 -1.01
C TRP A 96 -14.56 6.60 -2.32
N GLY A 97 -15.16 5.84 -3.26
CA GLY A 97 -15.45 6.30 -4.60
C GLY A 97 -14.20 6.34 -5.48
N ALA A 98 -14.37 6.94 -6.67
CA ALA A 98 -13.29 7.07 -7.64
C ALA A 98 -12.12 7.90 -7.06
N PRO A 99 -10.86 7.47 -7.28
CA PRO A 99 -9.70 8.29 -6.97
C PRO A 99 -9.61 9.47 -7.93
N GLU A 100 -8.88 10.51 -7.52
CA GLU A 100 -8.33 11.44 -8.48
C GLU A 100 -7.22 10.76 -9.29
N ILE A 101 -7.31 10.82 -10.62
CA ILE A 101 -6.33 10.21 -11.49
C ILE A 101 -5.36 11.29 -11.99
N VAL A 102 -4.07 10.97 -11.96
CA VAL A 102 -2.99 11.77 -12.53
C VAL A 102 -2.29 10.89 -13.56
N SER A 103 -2.47 11.19 -14.84
CA SER A 103 -1.73 10.51 -15.91
C SER A 103 -0.29 10.99 -15.92
N TYR A 104 0.65 10.07 -16.13
CA TYR A 104 2.08 10.33 -16.23
C TYR A 104 2.59 11.27 -15.11
N PRO A 105 2.41 10.89 -13.83
CA PRO A 105 2.64 11.82 -12.73
C PRO A 105 4.13 12.20 -12.64
N PRO A 106 4.47 13.51 -12.69
CA PRO A 106 5.86 13.97 -12.78
C PRO A 106 6.61 13.79 -11.46
N ALA A 107 7.95 13.81 -11.51
CA ALA A 107 8.85 13.63 -10.37
C ALA A 107 8.57 14.59 -9.19
N ASP A 108 8.11 15.81 -9.46
CA ASP A 108 7.76 16.83 -8.46
C ASP A 108 6.35 16.67 -7.87
N ALA A 109 5.69 15.54 -8.15
CA ALA A 109 4.30 15.23 -7.82
C ALA A 109 3.24 16.12 -8.48
N GLY A 110 3.63 17.17 -9.22
CA GLY A 110 2.74 18.10 -9.92
C GLY A 110 1.55 18.56 -9.06
N LYS A 111 0.34 18.31 -9.54
CA LYS A 111 -0.91 18.68 -8.84
C LYS A 111 -1.17 17.94 -7.52
N LEU A 112 -0.36 16.93 -7.18
CA LEU A 112 -0.42 16.26 -5.88
C LEU A 112 0.52 16.91 -4.86
N SER A 113 1.45 17.77 -5.28
CA SER A 113 2.38 18.46 -4.38
C SER A 113 1.62 19.19 -3.25
N GLY A 114 2.11 19.04 -2.02
CA GLY A 114 1.48 19.57 -0.81
C GLY A 114 0.23 18.81 -0.33
N ARG A 115 -0.28 17.82 -1.09
CA ARG A 115 -1.51 17.08 -0.74
C ARG A 115 -1.20 15.74 -0.10
N GLN A 116 -2.03 15.38 0.88
CA GLN A 116 -1.81 14.20 1.70
C GLN A 116 -2.88 13.13 1.47
N GLY A 117 -2.47 11.87 1.39
CA GLY A 117 -3.42 10.79 1.19
C GLY A 117 -2.85 9.43 0.81
N VAL A 118 -3.74 8.54 0.41
CA VAL A 118 -3.37 7.25 -0.19
C VAL A 118 -3.12 7.47 -1.67
N ILE A 119 -2.00 6.95 -2.16
CA ILE A 119 -1.65 6.97 -3.58
C ILE A 119 -1.35 5.55 -4.06
N LEU A 120 -1.88 5.20 -5.22
CA LEU A 120 -1.53 4.00 -5.96
C LEU A 120 -0.89 4.40 -7.29
N PHE A 121 0.37 4.05 -7.45
CA PHE A 121 1.06 4.11 -8.73
C PHE A 121 0.76 2.85 -9.54
N GLN A 122 0.31 3.02 -10.79
CA GLN A 122 0.25 1.94 -11.77
C GLN A 122 1.52 2.00 -12.62
N VAL A 123 2.39 1.02 -12.41
CA VAL A 123 3.76 1.02 -12.91
C VAL A 123 3.92 -0.08 -13.95
N THR A 124 4.52 0.27 -15.08
CA THR A 124 4.95 -0.65 -16.14
C THR A 124 6.46 -0.82 -16.09
N GLY A 125 6.95 -1.97 -16.58
CA GLY A 125 8.37 -2.34 -16.54
C GLY A 125 8.78 -3.22 -15.35
N TRP A 126 7.85 -3.54 -14.45
CA TRP A 126 8.06 -4.53 -13.39
C TRP A 126 7.62 -5.92 -13.83
N SER A 127 8.33 -6.95 -13.39
CA SER A 127 8.01 -8.35 -13.70
C SER A 127 7.14 -9.01 -12.62
N ASP A 128 7.06 -8.42 -11.43
CA ASP A 128 6.46 -9.01 -10.22
C ASP A 128 5.21 -8.27 -9.71
N ALA A 129 4.95 -7.06 -10.18
CA ALA A 129 3.75 -6.29 -9.83
C ALA A 129 3.39 -5.25 -10.90
N ASN A 130 2.11 -4.87 -10.96
CA ASN A 130 1.60 -3.86 -11.90
C ASN A 130 1.46 -2.47 -11.25
N GLY A 131 2.06 -2.26 -10.08
CA GLY A 131 1.93 -1.01 -9.32
C GLY A 131 2.29 -1.11 -7.84
N HIS A 132 2.19 0.03 -7.16
CA HIS A 132 2.54 0.20 -5.75
C HIS A 132 1.57 1.11 -5.02
N ALA A 133 1.03 0.64 -3.90
CA ALA A 133 0.14 1.42 -3.03
C ALA A 133 0.91 1.93 -1.81
N THR A 134 0.79 3.23 -1.52
CA THR A 134 1.48 3.89 -0.41
C THR A 134 0.69 5.08 0.15
N LEU A 135 1.23 5.72 1.20
CA LEU A 135 0.79 7.02 1.69
C LEU A 135 1.77 8.09 1.19
N PHE A 136 1.23 9.22 0.73
CA PHE A 136 1.97 10.38 0.31
C PHE A 136 1.63 11.57 1.21
N ASN A 137 2.64 12.28 1.72
CA ASN A 137 2.45 13.41 2.64
C ASN A 137 2.51 14.80 1.96
N GLY A 138 2.44 14.85 0.64
CA GLY A 138 2.60 16.07 -0.14
C GLY A 138 4.02 16.32 -0.62
N VAL A 139 5.00 15.60 -0.07
CA VAL A 139 6.42 15.74 -0.44
C VAL A 139 7.05 14.38 -0.73
N ARG A 140 6.78 13.37 0.10
CA ARG A 140 7.35 12.03 0.00
C ARG A 140 6.33 10.96 0.37
N CYS A 141 6.63 9.74 -0.04
CA CYS A 141 5.88 8.56 0.38
C CYS A 141 6.49 8.00 1.67
N TYR A 142 5.69 7.34 2.51
CA TYR A 142 6.23 6.79 3.77
C TYR A 142 7.29 5.70 3.53
N ASP A 143 7.22 5.03 2.37
CA ASP A 143 8.21 4.07 1.90
C ASP A 143 8.97 4.61 0.68
N ARG A 144 8.41 4.48 -0.53
CA ARG A 144 9.00 4.91 -1.79
C ARG A 144 7.89 5.38 -2.71
N CYS A 145 8.12 6.55 -3.33
CA CYS A 145 7.27 7.01 -4.42
C CYS A 145 7.77 6.44 -5.75
N TYR A 146 6.84 6.34 -6.69
CA TYR A 146 7.12 5.92 -8.06
C TYR A 146 6.53 6.93 -9.04
N PHE A 147 6.89 8.20 -8.85
CA PHE A 147 6.66 9.25 -9.84
C PHE A 147 7.60 9.04 -11.04
N ASN A 148 7.29 9.62 -12.19
CA ASN A 148 8.17 9.51 -13.35
C ASN A 148 9.42 10.37 -13.15
N GLU A 149 10.53 9.70 -12.80
CA GLU A 149 11.86 10.27 -12.61
C GLU A 149 12.71 10.04 -13.88
N PRO A 150 13.55 11.01 -14.32
CA PRO A 150 14.31 10.88 -15.57
C PRO A 150 15.23 9.65 -15.63
N GLU A 151 15.78 9.21 -14.50
CA GLU A 151 16.72 8.09 -14.40
C GLU A 151 16.05 6.75 -14.06
N ALA A 152 14.73 6.74 -13.85
CA ALA A 152 14.00 5.54 -13.50
C ALA A 152 13.90 4.55 -14.67
N ARG A 153 14.13 3.26 -14.39
CA ARG A 153 13.89 2.15 -15.33
C ARG A 153 12.45 1.63 -15.33
N TYR A 154 11.56 2.34 -14.63
CA TYR A 154 10.13 2.04 -14.58
C TYR A 154 9.38 3.22 -15.17
N HIS A 155 8.18 2.97 -15.65
CA HIS A 155 7.31 4.01 -16.17
C HIS A 155 5.95 3.96 -15.45
N THR A 156 5.51 5.08 -14.91
CA THR A 156 4.23 5.18 -14.21
C THR A 156 3.19 5.80 -15.13
N GLU A 157 2.24 5.00 -15.57
CA GLU A 157 1.16 5.45 -16.46
C GLU A 157 0.20 6.37 -15.71
N ARG A 158 -0.15 6.01 -14.47
CA ARG A 158 -1.17 6.71 -13.68
C ARG A 158 -0.90 6.62 -12.19
N ALA A 159 -1.11 7.72 -11.47
CA ALA A 159 -1.31 7.73 -10.03
C ALA A 159 -2.81 7.87 -9.71
N ASN A 160 -3.32 7.02 -8.84
CA ASN A 160 -4.67 7.06 -8.31
C ASN A 160 -4.59 7.57 -6.86
N PHE A 161 -5.18 8.73 -6.59
CA PHE A 161 -5.03 9.43 -5.32
C PHE A 161 -6.36 9.60 -4.59
N TRP A 162 -6.37 9.25 -3.30
CA TRP A 162 -7.45 9.58 -2.38
C TRP A 162 -6.91 10.47 -1.27
N SER A 163 -7.34 11.74 -1.26
CA SER A 163 -6.99 12.66 -0.19
C SER A 163 -7.52 12.17 1.15
N LEU A 164 -6.67 12.29 2.19
CA LEU A 164 -7.01 12.12 3.58
C LEU A 164 -6.89 13.48 4.28
N GLN A 165 -7.73 13.71 5.29
CA GLN A 165 -7.69 14.91 6.14
C GLN A 165 -6.73 14.74 7.31
#